data_AF-A0A0M8TNT9-F1
#
_entry.id   AF-A0A0M8TNT9-F1
#
_cell.length_a   1.000
_cell.length_b   1.000
_cell.length_c   1.000
_cell.angle_alpha   90.00
_cell.angle_beta   90.00
_cell.angle_gamma   90.00
#
_symmetry.space_group_name_H-M   'P 1'
#
loop_
_entity.id
_entity.type
_entity.pdbx_description
1 polymer ?
#
loop_
_entity_poly.entity_id
_entity_poly.type
_entity_poly.pdbx_seq_one_letter_code
_entity_poly.pdbx_strand_id
1 'polypeptide(L)'
;AVFGGGRRDEEKARAKERVFSLRDEFSQWDPRRQRPELWNLYNGRHAPGEHVRVFPLSNWTELDVWQYIAREGIELPEIYFAHEREVFQRAGMWLTAGEWGGPKDTETVEKRQV
;
A
#
# COMPACT_ATOMS: atom_id res chain seq x y z
N ALA A 1 -9.02 17.60 7.17
CA ALA A 1 -9.11 16.52 6.16
C ALA A 1 -7.75 15.80 6.10
N VAL A 2 -7.73 14.52 5.74
CA VAL A 2 -6.50 13.71 5.68
C VAL A 2 -6.42 13.02 4.32
N PHE A 3 -5.23 13.00 3.72
CA PHE A 3 -4.96 12.21 2.52
C PHE A 3 -4.60 10.77 2.90
N GLY A 4 -5.28 9.81 2.28
CA GLY A 4 -4.98 8.39 2.38
C GLY A 4 -4.43 7.86 1.06
N GLY A 5 -3.50 6.91 1.14
CA GLY A 5 -2.92 6.23 -0.02
C GLY A 5 -3.72 5.02 -0.51
N GLY A 6 -4.95 4.81 -0.02
CA GLY A 6 -5.77 3.66 -0.41
C GLY A 6 -6.17 3.68 -1.88
N ARG A 7 -6.05 2.52 -2.54
CA ARG A 7 -6.36 2.35 -3.98
C ARG A 7 -7.42 1.29 -4.20
N ARG A 8 -8.18 1.40 -5.29
CA ARG A 8 -9.29 0.47 -5.60
C ARG A 8 -8.82 -0.89 -6.09
N ASP A 9 -7.61 -0.99 -6.63
CA ASP A 9 -7.03 -2.22 -7.14
C ASP A 9 -6.47 -3.13 -6.03
N GLU A 10 -6.18 -2.58 -4.85
CA GLU A 10 -5.62 -3.31 -3.70
C GLU A 10 -6.53 -4.41 -3.16
N GLU A 11 -7.84 -4.19 -3.14
CA GLU A 11 -8.79 -5.16 -2.60
C GLU A 11 -10.17 -5.03 -3.25
N LYS A 12 -10.81 -6.17 -3.57
CA LYS A 12 -12.12 -6.22 -4.25
C LYS A 12 -13.22 -5.42 -3.55
N ALA A 13 -13.20 -5.36 -2.22
CA ALA A 13 -14.16 -4.58 -1.43
C ALA A 13 -14.04 -3.07 -1.69
N ARG A 14 -12.84 -2.59 -2.07
CA ARG A 14 -12.54 -1.18 -2.34
C ARG A 14 -12.98 -0.70 -3.71
N ALA A 15 -13.39 -1.60 -4.60
CA ALA A 15 -13.85 -1.22 -5.95
C ALA A 15 -15.02 -0.22 -5.97
N LYS A 16 -15.79 -0.13 -4.88
CA LYS A 16 -16.91 0.82 -4.70
C LYS A 16 -16.55 2.03 -3.82
N GLU A 17 -15.28 2.16 -3.40
CA GLU A 17 -14.82 3.29 -2.60
C GLU A 17 -14.84 4.59 -3.41
N ARG A 18 -15.14 5.68 -2.71
CA ARG A 18 -15.17 7.04 -3.24
C ARG A 18 -13.85 7.73 -2.96
N VAL A 19 -13.51 8.74 -3.77
CA VAL A 19 -12.34 9.58 -3.53
C VAL A 19 -12.50 10.32 -2.19
N PHE A 20 -13.73 10.76 -1.87
CA PHE A 20 -14.10 11.39 -0.61
C PHE A 20 -14.87 10.43 0.29
N SER A 21 -14.32 10.15 1.46
CA SER A 21 -14.97 9.40 2.53
C SER A 21 -15.30 10.34 3.69
N LEU A 22 -16.59 10.67 3.86
CA LEU A 22 -17.06 11.48 4.97
C LEU A 22 -17.24 10.62 6.21
N ARG A 23 -16.80 11.15 7.36
CA ARG A 23 -16.88 10.55 8.69
C ARG A 23 -17.50 11.53 9.67
N ASP A 24 -18.29 11.00 10.61
CA ASP A 24 -18.85 11.82 11.69
C ASP A 24 -17.82 12.13 12.79
N GLU A 25 -18.26 12.81 13.85
CA GLU A 25 -17.44 13.20 15.00
C GLU A 25 -16.84 12.01 15.77
N PHE A 26 -17.44 10.83 15.63
CA PHE A 26 -16.95 9.58 16.22
C PHE A 26 -16.16 8.75 15.21
N SER A 27 -15.77 9.34 14.07
CA SER A 27 -15.06 8.70 12.96
C SER A 27 -15.81 7.54 12.28
N GLN A 28 -17.12 7.41 12.51
CA GLN A 28 -17.94 6.37 11.90
C GLN A 28 -18.25 6.70 10.43
N TRP A 29 -18.58 5.67 9.67
CA TRP A 29 -18.95 5.80 8.26
C TRP A 29 -20.43 5.54 8.08
N ASP A 30 -21.14 6.48 7.47
CA ASP A 30 -22.55 6.36 7.11
C ASP A 30 -22.70 6.34 5.58
N PRO A 31 -23.24 5.26 4.99
CA PRO A 31 -23.49 5.18 3.56
C PRO A 31 -24.42 6.27 3.02
N ARG A 32 -25.42 6.72 3.80
CA ARG A 32 -26.41 7.73 3.36
C ARG A 32 -25.80 9.13 3.24
N ARG A 33 -24.70 9.37 3.95
CA ARG A 33 -24.00 10.66 4.00
C ARG A 33 -22.93 10.79 2.92
N GLN A 34 -22.64 9.71 2.20
CA GLN A 34 -21.68 9.73 1.11
C GLN A 34 -22.30 10.41 -0.12
N ARG A 35 -21.50 11.23 -0.78
CA ARG A 35 -21.97 12.09 -1.86
C ARG A 35 -21.61 11.51 -3.22
N PRO A 36 -22.45 11.71 -4.25
CA PRO A 36 -22.07 11.36 -5.61
C PRO A 36 -20.88 12.21 -6.07
N GLU A 37 -19.95 11.56 -6.76
CA GLU A 37 -18.76 12.17 -7.37
C GLU A 37 -18.98 12.13 -8.87
N LEU A 38 -19.53 13.22 -9.41
CA LEU A 38 -19.84 13.31 -10.84
C LEU A 38 -18.68 14.01 -11.55
N TRP A 39 -18.17 13.40 -12.62
CA TRP A 39 -16.96 13.86 -13.32
C TRP A 39 -15.78 14.04 -12.34
N ASN A 40 -15.12 15.20 -12.38
CA ASN A 40 -14.06 15.61 -11.45
C ASN A 40 -14.58 16.68 -10.47
N LEU A 41 -15.89 16.70 -10.19
CA LEU A 41 -16.51 17.62 -9.25
C LEU A 41 -16.69 16.93 -7.90
N TYR A 42 -16.06 17.48 -6.86
CA TYR A 42 -16.06 16.93 -5.51
C TYR A 42 -16.72 17.89 -4.52
N ASN A 43 -17.58 17.36 -3.65
CA ASN A 43 -18.21 18.15 -2.58
C ASN A 43 -17.55 17.86 -1.23
N GLY A 44 -16.53 18.65 -0.87
CA GLY A 44 -15.78 18.53 0.39
C GLY A 44 -16.37 19.26 1.60
N ARG A 45 -17.57 19.87 1.50
CA ARG A 45 -18.19 20.58 2.63
C ARG A 45 -18.46 19.61 3.79
N HIS A 46 -18.06 19.92 5.00
CA HIS A 46 -18.32 19.11 6.19
C HIS A 46 -18.74 20.02 7.35
N ALA A 47 -19.52 19.49 8.28
CA ALA A 47 -19.90 20.22 9.49
C ALA A 47 -18.74 20.24 10.51
N PRO A 48 -18.76 21.16 11.49
CA PRO A 48 -17.83 21.10 12.62
C PRO A 48 -17.90 19.72 13.31
N GLY A 49 -16.74 19.16 13.65
CA GLY A 49 -16.63 17.81 14.22
C GLY A 49 -16.54 16.69 13.18
N GLU A 50 -16.99 16.90 11.94
CA GLU A 50 -16.84 15.89 10.88
C GLU A 50 -15.43 15.86 10.31
N HIS A 51 -15.05 14.67 9.83
CA HIS A 51 -13.76 14.45 9.21
C HIS A 51 -13.93 13.91 7.79
N VAL A 52 -13.07 14.36 6.89
CA VAL A 52 -13.03 13.88 5.51
C VAL A 52 -11.69 13.21 5.27
N ARG A 53 -11.74 11.96 4.78
CA ARG A 53 -10.59 11.25 4.20
C ARG A 53 -10.66 11.34 2.69
N VAL A 54 -9.55 11.72 2.05
CA VAL A 54 -9.45 11.89 0.60
C VAL A 54 -8.42 10.91 0.07
N PHE A 55 -8.72 10.23 -1.02
CA PHE A 55 -7.88 9.21 -1.63
C PHE A 55 -7.49 9.63 -3.07
N PRO A 56 -6.47 10.48 -3.25
CA PRO A 56 -6.11 11.01 -4.57
C PRO A 56 -5.70 9.92 -5.56
N LEU A 57 -5.14 8.82 -5.05
CA LEU A 57 -4.62 7.71 -5.84
C LEU A 57 -5.67 6.60 -6.07
N SER A 58 -6.96 6.82 -5.76
CA SER A 58 -7.98 5.77 -5.85
C SER A 58 -8.05 5.07 -7.22
N ASN A 59 -7.76 5.80 -8.30
CA ASN A 59 -7.81 5.27 -9.67
C ASN A 59 -6.44 4.77 -10.19
N TRP A 60 -5.40 4.80 -9.37
CA TRP A 60 -4.06 4.33 -9.75
C TRP A 60 -3.94 2.84 -9.49
N THR A 61 -3.33 2.14 -10.44
CA THR A 61 -2.89 0.76 -10.28
C THR A 61 -1.50 0.70 -9.63
N GLU A 62 -1.08 -0.50 -9.23
CA GLU A 62 0.27 -0.69 -8.71
C GLU A 62 1.33 -0.29 -9.73
N LEU A 63 1.09 -0.59 -11.02
CA LEU A 63 1.99 -0.19 -12.10
C LEU A 63 2.12 1.32 -12.23
N ASP A 64 1.01 2.06 -12.11
CA ASP A 64 1.02 3.53 -12.20
C ASP A 64 1.88 4.15 -11.08
N VAL A 65 1.81 3.59 -9.87
CA VAL A 65 2.62 4.02 -8.72
C VAL A 65 4.11 3.84 -9.02
N TRP A 66 4.51 2.65 -9.46
CA TRP A 66 5.91 2.36 -9.79
C TRP A 66 6.43 3.21 -10.94
N GLN A 67 5.63 3.40 -12.00
CA GLN A 67 6.02 4.26 -13.12
C GLN A 67 6.21 5.71 -12.69
N TYR A 68 5.36 6.22 -11.80
CA TYR A 68 5.50 7.57 -11.28
C TYR A 68 6.74 7.74 -10.40
N ILE A 69 7.00 6.79 -9.49
CA ILE A 69 8.22 6.79 -8.68
C ILE A 69 9.47 6.84 -9.56
N ALA A 70 9.52 5.99 -10.60
CA ALA A 70 10.64 5.96 -11.53
C ALA A 70 10.77 7.26 -12.34
N ARG A 71 9.65 7.82 -12.81
CA ARG A 71 9.65 9.06 -13.61
C ARG A 71 10.09 10.28 -12.81
N GLU A 72 9.59 10.43 -11.59
CA GLU A 72 9.87 11.57 -10.73
C GLU A 72 11.15 11.39 -9.90
N GLY A 73 11.79 10.22 -9.95
CA GLY A 73 12.99 9.91 -9.17
C GLY A 73 12.74 9.94 -7.67
N ILE A 74 11.59 9.44 -7.21
CA ILE A 74 11.23 9.45 -5.79
C ILE A 74 12.09 8.42 -5.06
N GLU A 75 12.75 8.88 -3.99
CA GLU A 75 13.54 8.00 -3.13
C GLU A 75 12.64 6.97 -2.44
N LEU A 76 13.08 5.71 -2.48
CA LEU A 76 12.41 4.61 -1.81
C LEU A 76 13.26 4.09 -0.66
N PRO A 77 12.65 3.69 0.46
CA PRO A 77 13.35 2.97 1.51
C PRO A 77 14.08 1.74 0.96
N GLU A 78 15.32 1.54 1.39
CA GLU A 78 16.18 0.47 0.85
C GLU A 78 15.53 -0.91 0.94
N ILE A 79 14.69 -1.14 1.97
CA ILE A 79 13.98 -2.40 2.22
C ILE A 79 13.11 -2.91 1.06
N TYR A 80 12.77 -2.03 0.09
CA TYR A 80 11.99 -2.41 -1.08
C TYR A 80 12.85 -2.98 -2.22
N PHE A 81 14.17 -2.84 -2.15
CA PHE A 81 15.09 -3.39 -3.14
C PHE A 81 15.53 -4.79 -2.74
N ALA A 82 15.84 -5.63 -3.74
CA ALA A 82 16.48 -6.90 -3.47
C ALA A 82 17.91 -6.66 -2.96
N HIS A 83 18.28 -7.37 -1.90
CA HIS A 83 19.56 -7.18 -1.21
C HIS A 83 20.43 -8.42 -1.37
N GLU A 84 21.75 -8.23 -1.41
CA GLU A 84 22.67 -9.36 -1.30
C GLU A 84 22.64 -9.92 0.13
N ARG A 85 22.32 -11.21 0.24
CA ARG A 85 22.27 -11.94 1.50
C ARG A 85 22.92 -13.31 1.35
N GLU A 86 23.50 -13.78 2.44
CA GLU A 86 23.93 -15.18 2.56
C GLU A 86 22.69 -16.05 2.82
N VAL A 87 22.37 -16.89 1.84
CA VAL A 87 21.17 -17.73 1.86
C VAL A 87 21.51 -19.19 1.58
N PHE A 88 20.71 -20.09 2.13
CA PHE A 88 20.77 -21.52 1.84
C PHE A 88 19.40 -22.01 1.36
N GLN A 89 19.39 -23.06 0.55
CA GLN A 89 18.15 -23.61 -0.01
C GLN A 89 17.64 -24.77 0.85
N ARG A 90 16.38 -24.71 1.28
CA ARG A 90 15.71 -25.80 1.98
C ARG A 90 14.28 -25.94 1.48
N ALA A 91 13.92 -27.14 1.04
CA ALA A 91 12.57 -27.44 0.53
C ALA A 91 12.07 -26.46 -0.56
N GLY A 92 12.96 -25.98 -1.43
CA GLY A 92 12.63 -25.07 -2.53
C GLY A 92 12.54 -23.58 -2.16
N MET A 93 12.80 -23.21 -0.91
CA MET A 93 12.83 -21.81 -0.45
C MET A 93 14.26 -21.36 -0.12
N TRP A 94 14.55 -20.09 -0.35
CA TRP A 94 15.78 -19.43 0.11
C TRP A 94 15.59 -18.89 1.51
N LEU A 95 16.51 -19.22 2.40
CA LEU A 95 16.47 -18.87 3.81
C LEU A 95 17.76 -18.17 4.22
N THR A 96 17.64 -17.13 5.05
CA THR A 96 18.79 -16.51 5.73
C THR A 96 19.06 -17.24 7.03
N ALA A 97 20.32 -17.37 7.44
CA ALA A 97 20.62 -17.82 8.81
C ALA A 97 20.17 -16.76 9.82
N GLY A 98 19.74 -17.19 11.00
CA GLY A 98 19.35 -16.30 12.09
C GLY A 98 19.22 -17.04 13.43
N GLU A 99 18.68 -16.36 14.44
CA GLU A 99 18.51 -16.92 15.80
C GLU A 99 17.64 -18.18 15.85
N TRP A 100 16.78 -18.36 14.84
CA TRP A 100 15.86 -19.49 14.70
C TRP A 100 16.50 -20.72 14.03
N GLY A 101 17.73 -20.61 13.54
CA GLY A 101 18.47 -21.70 12.93
C GLY A 101 19.32 -21.29 11.73
N GLY A 102 20.18 -22.22 11.31
CA GLY A 102 21.09 -22.06 10.19
C GLY A 102 21.01 -23.20 9.17
N PRO A 103 21.90 -23.17 8.16
CA PRO A 103 22.09 -24.28 7.24
C PRO A 103 22.50 -25.55 7.99
N LYS A 104 22.05 -26.72 7.52
CA LYS A 104 22.57 -28.03 7.94
C LYS A 104 23.91 -28.30 7.24
N ASP A 105 24.68 -29.28 7.72
CA ASP A 105 25.96 -29.68 7.11
C ASP A 105 25.84 -30.07 5.62
N THR A 106 24.64 -30.50 5.21
CA THR A 106 24.33 -30.87 3.81
C THR A 106 23.86 -29.69 2.95
N GLU A 107 23.66 -28.52 3.53
CA GLU A 107 23.11 -27.33 2.87
C GLU A 107 24.23 -26.32 2.62
N THR A 108 24.34 -25.86 1.37
CA THR A 108 25.36 -24.88 0.98
C THR A 108 24.82 -23.46 1.12
N VAL A 109 25.65 -22.57 1.66
CA VAL A 109 25.36 -21.14 1.75
C VAL A 109 25.94 -20.44 0.52
N GLU A 110 25.10 -19.62 -0.13
CA GLU A 110 25.46 -18.83 -1.30
C GLU A 110 25.09 -17.37 -1.05
N LYS A 111 25.91 -16.43 -1.55
CA LYS A 111 25.51 -15.03 -1.63
C LYS A 111 24.60 -14.84 -2.83
N ARG A 112 23.36 -14.40 -2.59
CA ARG A 112 22.39 -14.11 -3.64
C ARG A 112 21.68 -12.80 -3.39
N GLN A 113 21.32 -12.13 -4.47
CA GLN A 113 20.39 -11.01 -4.41
C GLN A 113 18.97 -11.57 -4.29
N VAL A 114 18.33 -11.32 -3.15
CA VAL A 114 17.00 -11.81 -2.75
C VAL A 114 16.14 -10.70 -2.19
#